data_AF-A0A4Q1VKF5-F1
#
_entry.id   AF-A0A4Q1VKF5-F1
#
_cell.length_a   1.000
_cell.length_b   1.000
_cell.length_c   1.000
_cell.angle_alpha   90.00
_cell.angle_beta   90.00
_cell.angle_gamma   90.00
#
_symmetry.space_group_name_H-M   'P 1'
#
loop_
_entity.id
_entity.type
_entity.pdbx_description
1 polymer ?
#
loop_
_entity_poly.entity_id
_entity_poly.type
_entity_poly.pdbx_seq_one_letter_code
_entity_poly.pdbx_strand_id
1 'polypeptide(L)'
;MGVIFAHPGISAGAASLENQLVDECVSVATAAGHPLDDGEVAKVRAYVSQAGSIITTSMVREMENDSPIEADQIIGDMMRRASSFSLPAPILSTVHAHLKSYELRGSQRIAA
;
A
#
# COMPACT_ATOMS: atom_id res chain seq x y z
N MET A 1 8.84 -15.23 -16.64
CA MET A 1 7.73 -15.72 -15.79
C MET A 1 8.29 -15.92 -14.39
N GLY A 2 8.47 -14.82 -13.65
CA GLY A 2 8.94 -14.86 -12.26
C GLY A 2 7.73 -14.96 -11.36
N VAL A 3 7.63 -16.04 -10.60
CA VAL A 3 6.49 -16.32 -9.71
C VAL A 3 6.92 -15.90 -8.31
N ILE A 4 6.37 -14.81 -7.78
CA ILE A 4 6.43 -14.56 -6.35
C ILE A 4 5.31 -15.37 -5.71
N PHE A 5 5.68 -16.47 -5.08
CA PHE A 5 4.83 -17.11 -4.09
C PHE A 5 4.71 -16.15 -2.91
N ALA A 6 3.48 -15.83 -2.49
CA ALA A 6 3.26 -15.38 -1.12
C ALA A 6 3.91 -16.42 -0.21
N HIS A 7 5.09 -16.11 0.33
CA HIS A 7 5.83 -17.04 1.14
C HIS A 7 4.95 -17.35 2.36
N PRO A 8 4.79 -18.62 2.77
CA PRO A 8 3.85 -19.04 3.82
C PRO A 8 4.19 -18.51 5.23
N GLY A 9 4.99 -17.45 5.35
CA GLY A 9 5.44 -16.85 6.59
C GLY A 9 4.79 -15.52 6.97
N ILE A 10 3.82 -15.00 6.21
CA ILE A 10 3.05 -13.84 6.65
C ILE A 10 2.04 -14.30 7.71
N SER A 11 2.50 -14.31 8.96
CA SER A 11 1.75 -14.67 10.17
C SER A 11 0.47 -13.84 10.32
N ALA A 12 -0.48 -14.32 11.12
CA ALA A 12 -1.79 -13.73 11.43
C ALA A 12 -1.78 -12.23 11.82
N GLY A 13 -0.62 -11.61 12.05
CA GLY A 13 -0.42 -10.18 12.25
C GLY A 13 -0.36 -9.30 10.99
N ALA A 14 -0.32 -9.84 9.77
CA ALA A 14 -0.42 -8.99 8.56
C ALA A 14 -1.86 -8.77 8.09
N ALA A 15 -2.74 -9.74 8.34
CA ALA A 15 -4.18 -9.55 8.14
C ALA A 15 -4.71 -8.38 8.97
N SER A 16 -4.08 -8.06 10.11
CA SER A 16 -4.41 -6.84 10.86
C SER A 16 -3.82 -5.57 10.24
N LEU A 17 -2.66 -5.61 9.57
CA LEU A 17 -2.05 -4.44 8.92
C LEU A 17 -2.77 -4.04 7.64
N GLU A 18 -3.11 -5.02 6.79
CA GLU A 18 -3.88 -4.78 5.56
C GLU A 18 -5.25 -4.17 5.88
N ASN A 19 -5.93 -4.70 6.89
CA ASN A 19 -7.22 -4.17 7.32
C ASN A 19 -7.11 -2.76 7.91
N GLN A 20 -6.07 -2.46 8.70
CA GLN A 20 -5.81 -1.11 9.20
C GLN A 20 -5.47 -0.13 8.08
N LEU A 21 -4.71 -0.56 7.06
CA LEU A 21 -4.45 0.25 5.88
C LEU A 21 -5.75 0.59 5.14
N VAL A 22 -6.65 -0.38 4.99
CA VAL A 22 -7.98 -0.15 4.43
C VAL A 22 -8.78 0.83 5.30
N ASP A 23 -8.75 0.68 6.63
CA ASP A 23 -9.43 1.60 7.56
C ASP A 23 -8.96 3.04 7.40
N GLU A 24 -7.66 3.25 7.30
CA GLU A 24 -7.07 4.58 7.10
C GLU A 24 -7.53 5.18 5.76
N CYS A 25 -7.44 4.41 4.66
CA CYS A 25 -7.89 4.86 3.35
C CYS A 25 -9.38 5.20 3.30
N VAL A 26 -10.24 4.35 3.91
CA VAL A 26 -11.69 4.60 3.99
C VAL A 26 -11.98 5.84 4.82
N SER A 27 -11.27 6.05 5.92
CA SER A 27 -11.43 7.24 6.76
C SER A 27 -11.09 8.52 5.99
N VAL A 28 -10.00 8.50 5.22
CA VAL A 28 -9.60 9.63 4.36
C VAL A 28 -10.61 9.86 3.24
N ALA A 29 -11.05 8.81 2.54
CA ALA A 29 -12.03 8.91 1.48
C ALA A 29 -13.36 9.48 1.99
N THR A 30 -13.81 9.03 3.16
CA THR A 30 -15.02 9.55 3.83
C THR A 30 -14.87 11.03 4.18
N ALA A 31 -13.77 11.43 4.81
CA ALA A 31 -13.51 12.84 5.13
C ALA A 31 -13.42 13.73 3.88
N ALA A 32 -12.94 13.19 2.76
CA ALA A 32 -12.89 13.86 1.47
C ALA A 32 -14.25 13.94 0.73
N GLY A 33 -15.33 13.38 1.30
CA GLY A 33 -16.67 13.39 0.69
C GLY A 33 -16.92 12.25 -0.30
N HIS A 34 -16.09 11.20 -0.27
CA HIS A 34 -16.18 10.02 -1.13
C HIS A 34 -16.25 8.73 -0.30
N PRO A 35 -17.30 8.53 0.54
CA PRO A 35 -17.42 7.31 1.33
C PRO A 35 -17.63 6.10 0.43
N LEU A 36 -17.06 4.96 0.84
CA LEU A 36 -17.36 3.65 0.27
C LEU A 36 -18.50 3.01 1.06
N ASP A 37 -19.35 2.23 0.41
CA ASP A 37 -20.34 1.42 1.12
C ASP A 37 -19.72 0.17 1.77
N ASP A 38 -20.41 -0.41 2.76
CA ASP A 38 -19.92 -1.57 3.52
C ASP A 38 -19.58 -2.77 2.62
N GLY A 39 -20.33 -2.96 1.54
CA GLY A 39 -20.10 -4.01 0.55
C GLY A 39 -18.84 -3.76 -0.28
N GLU A 40 -18.56 -2.51 -0.65
CA GLU A 40 -17.32 -2.10 -1.30
C GLU A 40 -16.12 -2.28 -0.37
N VAL A 41 -16.21 -1.83 0.88
CA VAL A 41 -15.16 -2.02 1.89
C VAL A 41 -14.87 -3.51 2.10
N ALA A 42 -15.91 -4.35 2.22
CA ALA A 42 -15.74 -5.80 2.36
C ALA A 42 -15.03 -6.42 1.14
N LYS A 43 -15.36 -5.98 -0.08
CA LYS A 43 -14.65 -6.42 -1.30
C LYS A 43 -13.19 -6.02 -1.29
N VAL A 44 -12.88 -4.78 -0.90
CA VAL A 44 -11.49 -4.30 -0.80
C VAL A 44 -10.71 -5.14 0.21
N ARG A 45 -11.29 -5.42 1.39
CA ARG A 45 -10.65 -6.27 2.41
C ARG A 45 -10.38 -7.68 1.92
N ALA A 46 -11.38 -8.30 1.27
CA ALA A 46 -11.23 -9.63 0.69
C ALA A 46 -10.16 -9.64 -0.40
N TYR A 47 -10.07 -8.58 -1.20
CA TYR A 47 -9.08 -8.41 -2.25
C TYR A 47 -7.65 -8.29 -1.70
N VAL A 48 -7.43 -7.47 -0.67
CA VAL A 48 -6.08 -7.31 -0.07
C VAL A 48 -5.65 -8.51 0.78
N SER A 49 -6.60 -9.20 1.42
CA SER A 49 -6.32 -10.36 2.29
C SER A 49 -6.27 -11.70 1.55
N GLN A 50 -6.41 -11.70 0.22
CA GLN A 50 -6.47 -12.95 -0.55
C GLN A 50 -5.10 -13.66 -0.56
N ALA A 51 -5.01 -14.79 0.13
CA ALA A 51 -3.81 -15.64 0.11
C ALA A 51 -3.50 -16.13 -1.30
N GLY A 52 -2.25 -16.02 -1.73
CA GLY A 52 -1.84 -16.35 -3.11
C GLY A 52 -2.33 -15.34 -4.14
N SER A 53 -2.73 -14.13 -3.71
CA SER A 53 -3.07 -13.03 -4.60
C SER A 53 -1.97 -12.81 -5.65
N ILE A 54 -2.36 -12.99 -6.91
CA ILE A 54 -1.53 -12.82 -8.11
C ILE A 54 -1.40 -11.33 -8.49
N ILE A 55 -1.84 -10.44 -7.60
CA ILE A 55 -1.93 -9.01 -7.85
C ILE A 55 -0.54 -8.42 -7.69
N THR A 56 0.20 -8.54 -8.79
CA THR A 56 1.27 -7.61 -9.12
C THR A 56 0.61 -6.26 -9.35
N THR A 57 0.48 -5.47 -8.29
CA THR A 57 0.22 -4.03 -8.44
C THR A 57 1.31 -3.48 -9.37
N SER A 58 0.97 -2.50 -10.22
CA SER A 58 1.94 -1.89 -11.16
C SER A 58 3.26 -1.56 -10.45
N MET A 59 3.14 -1.01 -9.25
CA MET A 59 4.25 -0.65 -8.37
C MET A 59 5.16 -1.83 -8.02
N VAL A 60 4.62 -3.03 -7.76
CA VAL A 60 5.44 -4.22 -7.54
C VAL A 60 6.19 -4.64 -8.80
N ARG A 61 5.56 -4.55 -9.98
CA ARG A 61 6.25 -4.85 -11.26
C ARG A 61 7.37 -3.85 -11.53
N GLU A 62 7.14 -2.58 -11.22
CA GLU A 62 8.15 -1.53 -11.30
C GLU A 62 9.30 -1.81 -10.34
N MET A 63 9.01 -2.27 -9.11
CA MET A 63 10.03 -2.72 -8.17
C MET A 63 10.84 -3.91 -8.69
N GLU A 64 10.18 -4.91 -9.28
CA GLU A 64 10.86 -6.10 -9.84
C GLU A 64 11.74 -5.77 -11.06
N ASN A 65 11.39 -4.70 -11.80
CA ASN A 65 12.12 -4.24 -12.98
C ASN A 65 13.11 -3.10 -12.67
N ASP A 66 13.43 -2.85 -11.39
CA ASP A 66 14.31 -1.75 -10.96
C ASP A 66 13.91 -0.37 -11.53
N SER A 67 12.62 -0.19 -11.82
CA SER A 67 12.07 1.04 -12.38
C SER A 67 11.68 2.02 -11.28
N PRO A 68 11.59 3.34 -11.58
CA PRO A 68 10.97 4.30 -10.68
C PRO A 68 9.54 3.85 -10.30
N ILE A 69 9.12 4.16 -9.08
CA ILE A 69 7.78 3.82 -8.57
C ILE A 69 6.99 5.09 -8.24
N GLU A 70 5.67 4.96 -8.14
CA GLU A 70 4.76 6.08 -7.86
C GLU A 70 4.44 6.24 -6.36
N ALA A 71 5.44 6.05 -5.49
CA ALA A 71 5.24 6.05 -4.03
C ALA A 71 4.65 7.36 -3.49
N ASP A 72 5.13 8.51 -4.00
CA ASP A 72 4.70 9.84 -3.56
C ASP A 72 3.34 10.27 -4.13
N GLN A 73 2.99 9.74 -5.31
CA GLN A 73 1.75 10.01 -6.03
C GLN A 73 0.60 9.19 -5.48
N ILE A 74 0.84 7.94 -5.08
CA ILE A 74 -0.20 7.05 -4.56
C ILE A 74 -0.27 7.16 -3.03
N ILE A 75 0.77 6.68 -2.33
CA ILE A 75 0.74 6.62 -0.86
C ILE A 75 0.98 8.00 -0.26
N GLY A 76 1.92 8.76 -0.81
CA GLY A 76 2.20 10.12 -0.36
C GLY A 76 1.01 11.07 -0.51
N ASP A 77 0.20 10.91 -1.57
CA ASP A 77 -1.02 11.70 -1.74
C ASP A 77 -2.10 11.36 -0.72
N MET A 78 -2.31 10.07 -0.47
CA MET A 78 -3.25 9.62 0.56
C MET A 78 -2.85 10.13 1.95
N MET A 79 -1.55 10.11 2.29
CA MET A 79 -1.04 10.69 3.53
C MET A 79 -1.25 12.20 3.62
N ARG A 80 -1.02 12.95 2.54
CA ARG A 80 -1.27 14.40 2.50
C ARG A 80 -2.75 14.71 2.76
N ARG A 81 -3.65 13.92 2.17
CA ARG A 81 -5.10 14.04 2.42
C ARG A 81 -5.44 13.73 3.87
N ALA A 82 -4.93 12.63 4.43
CA ALA A 82 -5.10 12.31 5.85
C ALA A 82 -4.68 13.48 6.75
N SER A 83 -3.51 14.05 6.49
CA SER A 83 -3.00 15.21 7.22
C SER A 83 -3.91 16.44 7.09
N SER A 84 -4.48 16.71 5.91
CA SER A 84 -5.38 17.85 5.71
C SER A 84 -6.68 17.75 6.52
N PHE A 85 -7.10 16.53 6.86
CA PHE A 85 -8.26 16.24 7.72
C PHE A 85 -7.89 15.92 9.18
N SER A 86 -6.61 16.06 9.55
CA SER A 86 -6.10 15.69 10.89
C SER A 86 -6.40 14.23 11.28
N LEU A 87 -6.44 13.33 10.30
CA LEU A 87 -6.65 11.90 10.53
C LEU A 87 -5.32 11.19 10.80
N PRO A 88 -5.25 10.29 11.80
CA PRO A 88 -4.08 9.45 11.99
C PRO A 88 -3.93 8.47 10.82
N ALA A 89 -2.71 8.40 10.28
CA ALA A 89 -2.37 7.52 9.17
C ALA A 89 -1.04 6.76 9.39
N PRO A 90 -0.84 6.09 10.55
CA PRO A 90 0.43 5.43 10.89
C PRO A 90 0.79 4.28 9.93
N ILE A 91 -0.19 3.52 9.42
CA ILE A 91 0.09 2.42 8.51
C ILE A 91 0.48 2.96 7.13
N LEU A 92 -0.24 3.94 6.60
CA LEU A 92 0.15 4.67 5.38
C LEU A 92 1.56 5.26 5.50
N SER A 93 1.88 5.87 6.65
CA SER A 93 3.23 6.41 6.91
C SER A 93 4.30 5.32 6.91
N THR A 94 4.00 4.16 7.48
CA THR A 94 4.92 3.01 7.51
C THR A 94 5.15 2.49 6.09
N VAL A 95 4.09 2.30 5.32
CA VAL A 95 4.16 1.86 3.91
C VAL A 95 4.97 2.86 3.08
N HIS A 96 4.71 4.17 3.21
CA HIS A 96 5.47 5.20 2.50
C HIS A 96 6.96 5.15 2.82
N ALA A 97 7.33 5.06 4.10
CA ALA A 97 8.72 4.96 4.52
C ALA A 97 9.42 3.72 3.94
N HIS A 98 8.73 2.58 3.85
CA HIS A 98 9.25 1.39 3.19
C HIS A 98 9.49 1.60 1.70
N LEU A 99 8.56 2.25 0.99
CA LEU A 99 8.71 2.56 -0.43
C LEU A 99 9.84 3.56 -0.70
N LYS A 100 9.97 4.62 0.11
CA LYS A 100 11.11 5.56 0.00
C LYS A 100 12.45 4.86 0.26
N SER A 101 12.48 3.94 1.21
CA SER A 101 13.68 3.12 1.47
C SER A 101 14.05 2.25 0.28
N TYR A 102 13.06 1.71 -0.43
CA TYR A 102 13.27 0.97 -1.68
C TYR A 102 13.84 1.89 -2.78
N GLU A 103 13.25 3.06 -3.01
CA GLU A 103 13.71 4.02 -4.03
C GLU A 103 15.16 4.47 -3.79
N LEU A 104 15.51 4.80 -2.55
CA LEU A 104 16.87 5.20 -2.19
C LEU A 104 17.90 4.11 -2.51
N ARG A 105 17.54 2.84 -2.25
CA ARG A 105 18.39 1.70 -2.61
C ARG A 105 18.52 1.55 -4.13
N GLY A 106 17.44 1.77 -4.88
CA GLY A 106 17.46 1.77 -6.35
C GLY A 106 18.36 2.86 -6.92
N SER A 107 18.23 4.10 -6.43
CA SER A 107 19.07 5.21 -6.86
C SER A 107 20.57 4.97 -6.59
N GLN A 108 20.89 4.31 -5.47
CA GLN A 108 22.28 3.92 -5.15
C GLN A 108 22.83 2.84 -6.09
N ARG A 109 22.00 1.93 -6.60
CA ARG A 109 22.41 0.91 -7.59
C ARG A 109 22.70 1.51 -8.97
N ILE A 110 21.90 2.49 -9.39
CA ILE A 110 22.07 3.17 -10.69
C ILE A 110 23.30 4.10 -10.69
N ALA A 111 23.66 4.64 -9.53
CA ALA A 111 24.82 5.53 -9.38
C ALA A 111 26.17 4.82 -9.21
N ALA A 112 26.19 3.48 -9.12
CA ALA A 112 27.37 2.64 -8.94
C ALA A 112 27.80 1.98 -10.26
#